data_AF-A0A9E4C5J2-F1
#
_entry.id   AF-A0A9E4C5J2-F1
#
_cell.length_a   1.000
_cell.length_b   1.000
_cell.length_c   1.000
_cell.angle_alpha   90.00
_cell.angle_beta   90.00
_cell.angle_gamma   90.00
#
_symmetry.space_group_name_H-M   'P 1'
#
loop_
_entity.id
_entity.type
_entity.pdbx_description
1 polymer ?
#
loop_
_entity_poly.entity_id
_entity_poly.type
_entity_poly.pdbx_seq_one_letter_code
_entity_poly.pdbx_strand_id
1 'polypeptide(L)'
;MSRFLAALFLGIMAVAIISIPDFSFAHGGGLAADGCHYNRRTGIRHCHRSPGFSPDQRSPKQPVKSKSKRMNEDEYNKTFCAGIGGVTETRHQYPKGYVKVDCETSDSVYEGGLDKRSSLDSLQQAVFFSVLTGKEPVVVIYDTDGKLGKYEYRIMKACEKVGVRFLRVRY
;
A
#
# COMPACT_ATOMS: atom_id res chain seq x y z
N MET A 1 12.92 63.36 -10.57
CA MET A 1 12.11 62.18 -10.96
C MET A 1 12.93 60.91 -11.22
N SER A 2 14.12 60.96 -11.83
CA SER A 2 14.87 59.74 -12.19
C SER A 2 15.35 58.86 -11.02
N ARG A 3 15.73 59.46 -9.88
CA ARG A 3 16.21 58.70 -8.71
C ARG A 3 15.11 57.93 -7.96
N PHE A 4 13.89 58.47 -7.95
CA PHE A 4 12.71 57.83 -7.36
C PHE A 4 12.22 56.66 -8.23
N LEU A 5 12.20 56.84 -9.55
CA LEU A 5 11.87 55.77 -10.50
C LEU A 5 12.92 54.65 -10.46
N ALA A 6 14.20 54.99 -10.32
CA ALA A 6 15.28 54.01 -10.17
C ALA A 6 15.15 53.19 -8.88
N ALA A 7 14.81 53.82 -7.76
CA ALA A 7 14.59 53.12 -6.48
C ALA A 7 13.37 52.20 -6.54
N LEU A 8 12.29 52.62 -7.20
CA LEU A 8 11.10 51.80 -7.40
C LEU A 8 11.39 50.57 -8.28
N PHE A 9 12.13 50.77 -9.37
CA PHE A 9 12.57 49.68 -10.24
C PHE A 9 13.49 48.69 -9.51
N LEU A 10 14.43 49.18 -8.70
CA LEU A 10 15.30 48.32 -7.88
C LEU A 10 14.49 47.51 -6.87
N GLY A 11 13.48 48.13 -6.24
CA GLY A 11 12.59 47.46 -5.29
C GLY A 11 11.75 46.37 -5.94
N ILE A 12 11.15 46.66 -7.11
CA ILE A 12 10.35 45.67 -7.85
C ILE A 12 11.22 44.49 -8.31
N MET A 13 12.44 44.75 -8.76
CA MET A 13 13.38 43.69 -9.13
C MET A 13 13.84 42.86 -7.94
N ALA A 14 14.08 43.47 -6.78
CA ALA A 14 14.43 42.73 -5.56
C ALA A 14 13.29 41.80 -5.10
N VAL A 15 12.03 42.25 -5.18
CA VAL A 15 10.85 41.43 -4.83
C VAL A 15 10.65 40.27 -5.83
N ALA A 16 10.92 40.49 -7.11
CA ALA A 16 10.80 39.45 -8.14
C ALA A 16 11.81 38.31 -7.94
N ILE A 17 13.03 38.61 -7.48
CA ILE A 17 14.09 37.61 -7.24
C ILE A 17 13.75 36.67 -6.09
N ILE A 18 13.01 37.13 -5.07
CA ILE A 18 12.63 36.31 -3.90
C ILE A 18 11.47 35.35 -4.24
N SER A 19 10.74 35.61 -5.31
CA SER A 19 9.56 34.83 -5.71
C SER A 19 9.87 33.68 -6.67
N ILE A 20 11.15 33.38 -6.91
CA ILE A 20 11.56 32.27 -7.78
C ILE A 20 11.40 30.96 -6.98
N PRO A 21 10.57 30.01 -7.44
CA PRO A 21 10.44 28.73 -6.76
C PRO A 21 11.76 27.95 -6.82
N ASP A 22 12.21 27.44 -5.68
CA ASP A 22 13.35 26.53 -5.61
C ASP A 22 13.01 25.20 -6.28
N PHE A 23 13.52 24.99 -7.49
CA PHE A 23 13.45 23.71 -8.18
C PHE A 23 14.32 22.67 -7.46
N SER A 24 13.74 22.02 -6.46
CA SER A 24 14.37 20.88 -5.80
C SER A 24 14.23 19.63 -6.66
N PHE A 25 15.32 19.23 -7.31
CA PHE A 25 15.39 17.91 -7.95
C PHE A 25 15.41 16.83 -6.87
N ALA A 26 14.29 16.09 -6.76
CA ALA A 26 14.24 14.88 -5.96
C ALA A 26 15.06 13.79 -6.67
N HIS A 27 16.35 13.73 -6.35
CA HIS A 27 17.18 12.60 -6.74
C HIS A 27 16.67 11.37 -5.97
N GLY A 28 16.10 10.40 -6.69
CA GLY A 28 15.80 9.11 -6.10
C GLY A 28 17.09 8.53 -5.56
N GLY A 29 17.18 8.31 -4.24
CA GLY A 29 18.28 7.58 -3.63
C GLY A 29 18.25 6.15 -4.17
N GLY A 30 18.98 5.94 -5.27
CA GLY A 30 18.97 4.68 -5.99
C GLY A 30 19.30 3.53 -5.06
N LEU A 31 18.60 2.41 -5.23
CA LEU A 31 19.00 1.15 -4.63
C LEU A 31 20.33 0.73 -5.27
N ALA A 32 21.22 0.12 -4.48
CA ALA A 32 22.38 -0.55 -5.03
C ALA A 32 21.94 -1.73 -5.92
N ALA A 33 22.87 -2.29 -6.69
CA ALA A 33 22.60 -3.41 -7.59
C ALA A 33 21.97 -4.64 -6.88
N ASP A 34 22.14 -4.75 -5.56
CA ASP A 34 21.54 -5.78 -4.71
C ASP A 34 20.12 -5.43 -4.19
N GLY A 35 19.54 -4.31 -4.62
CA GLY A 35 18.21 -3.88 -4.20
C GLY A 35 18.15 -3.31 -2.78
N CYS A 36 19.29 -2.93 -2.21
CA CYS A 36 19.38 -2.33 -0.88
C CYS A 36 19.83 -0.87 -0.90
N HIS A 37 19.42 -0.09 0.09
CA HIS A 37 19.86 1.28 0.33
C HIS A 37 20.33 1.47 1.77
N TYR A 38 21.36 2.31 1.98
CA TYR A 38 21.92 2.61 3.29
C TYR A 38 21.54 4.01 3.78
N ASN A 39 20.81 4.08 4.90
CA ASN A 39 20.44 5.35 5.51
C ASN A 39 21.55 5.87 6.42
N ARG A 40 22.28 6.90 5.96
CA ARG A 40 23.40 7.50 6.71
C ARG A 40 23.00 8.19 8.02
N ARG A 41 21.74 8.60 8.17
CA ARG A 41 21.27 9.24 9.42
C ARG A 41 21.05 8.23 10.54
N THR A 42 20.63 7.02 10.20
CA THR A 42 20.34 5.97 11.19
C THR A 42 21.41 4.89 11.25
N GLY A 43 22.29 4.82 10.24
CA GLY A 43 23.27 3.76 10.10
C GLY A 43 22.67 2.41 9.67
N ILE A 44 21.42 2.38 9.21
CA ILE A 44 20.69 1.15 8.92
C ILE A 44 20.58 0.92 7.41
N ARG A 45 20.88 -0.31 6.99
CA ARG A 45 20.71 -0.78 5.61
C ARG A 45 19.33 -1.42 5.43
N HIS A 46 18.60 -0.98 4.42
CA HIS A 46 17.27 -1.46 4.09
C HIS A 46 17.28 -2.13 2.71
N CYS A 47 16.88 -3.40 2.64
CA CYS A 47 16.82 -4.17 1.42
C CYS A 47 15.37 -4.40 1.00
N HIS A 48 15.02 -4.08 -0.25
CA HIS A 48 13.68 -4.29 -0.77
C HIS A 48 13.51 -5.66 -1.46
N ARG A 49 14.61 -6.38 -1.75
CA ARG A 49 14.60 -7.74 -2.33
C ARG A 49 15.67 -8.64 -1.72
N SER A 50 15.42 -9.19 -0.53
CA SER A 50 15.94 -10.50 -0.11
C SER A 50 15.20 -11.04 1.11
N PRO A 51 14.95 -12.36 1.20
CA PRO A 51 14.34 -12.98 2.36
C PRO A 51 15.37 -13.03 3.51
N GLY A 52 15.10 -12.28 4.57
CA GLY A 52 15.65 -12.48 5.93
C GLY A 52 17.16 -12.66 6.06
N PHE A 53 17.87 -11.58 6.37
CA PHE A 53 19.15 -11.67 7.07
C PHE A 53 19.23 -10.57 8.15
N SER A 54 19.50 -10.97 9.39
CA SER A 54 19.83 -10.08 10.52
C SER A 54 21.12 -10.59 11.15
N PRO A 55 22.09 -9.73 11.51
CA PRO A 55 23.34 -10.18 12.07
C PRO A 55 23.17 -10.55 13.55
N ASP A 56 23.82 -11.67 13.89
CA ASP A 56 23.96 -12.29 15.21
C ASP A 56 24.60 -11.34 16.23
N GLN A 57 23.94 -11.16 17.38
CA GLN A 57 24.58 -10.86 18.66
C GLN A 57 23.90 -11.71 19.75
N ARG A 58 24.66 -12.67 20.25
CA ARG A 58 24.31 -13.67 21.27
C ARG A 58 23.88 -13.01 22.58
N SER A 59 22.74 -13.43 23.13
CA SER A 59 22.39 -13.27 24.54
C SER A 59 21.55 -14.48 25.02
N PRO A 60 21.63 -14.85 26.32
CA PRO A 60 21.16 -16.15 26.80
C PRO A 60 19.64 -16.30 26.66
N LYS A 61 19.22 -17.50 26.22
CA LYS A 61 17.83 -17.88 25.97
C LYS A 61 16.98 -17.72 27.24
N GLN A 62 16.23 -16.62 27.32
CA GLN A 62 14.99 -16.57 28.09
C GLN A 62 13.91 -17.37 27.35
N PRO A 63 12.92 -17.97 28.03
CA PRO A 63 11.81 -18.65 27.37
C PRO A 63 11.01 -17.59 26.60
N VAL A 64 11.22 -17.56 25.28
CA VAL A 64 10.50 -16.67 24.39
C VAL A 64 9.05 -17.12 24.36
N LYS A 65 8.18 -16.39 25.05
CA LYS A 65 6.73 -16.38 24.74
C LYS A 65 6.63 -16.17 23.24
N SER A 66 6.12 -17.16 22.51
CA SER A 66 5.96 -17.09 21.06
C SER A 66 5.06 -15.90 20.73
N LYS A 67 5.64 -14.74 20.43
CA LYS A 67 4.91 -13.68 19.73
C LYS A 67 4.37 -14.33 18.47
N SER A 68 3.04 -14.46 18.36
CA SER A 68 2.45 -14.92 17.11
C SER A 68 2.99 -14.02 16.01
N LYS A 69 3.62 -14.64 15.02
CA LYS A 69 4.12 -13.93 13.85
C LYS A 69 2.88 -13.33 13.20
N ARG A 70 2.73 -12.00 13.25
CA ARG A 70 1.66 -11.31 12.53
C ARG A 70 1.81 -11.69 11.06
N MET A 71 0.79 -12.36 10.53
CA MET A 71 0.75 -12.79 9.13
C MET A 71 0.86 -11.55 8.22
N ASN A 72 1.51 -11.72 7.07
CA ASN A 72 1.45 -10.68 6.04
C ASN A 72 0.14 -10.80 5.24
N GLU A 73 -0.16 -9.80 4.41
CA GLU A 73 -1.43 -9.72 3.67
C GLU A 73 -1.66 -10.93 2.75
N ASP A 74 -0.61 -11.36 2.04
CA ASP A 74 -0.59 -12.54 1.18
C ASP A 74 -0.93 -13.83 1.95
N GLU A 75 -0.43 -13.97 3.17
CA GLU A 75 -0.72 -15.13 4.04
C GLU A 75 -2.19 -15.12 4.51
N TYR A 76 -2.76 -13.94 4.79
CA TYR A 76 -4.21 -13.81 5.05
C TYR A 76 -5.05 -14.15 3.82
N ASN A 77 -4.66 -13.66 2.64
CA ASN A 77 -5.33 -13.97 1.36
C ASN A 77 -5.37 -15.47 1.10
N LYS A 78 -4.23 -16.15 1.26
CA LYS A 78 -4.14 -17.61 1.09
C LYS A 78 -5.01 -18.36 2.09
N THR A 79 -4.97 -17.96 3.36
CA THR A 79 -5.75 -18.63 4.41
C THR A 79 -7.25 -18.45 4.20
N PHE A 80 -7.68 -17.21 3.89
CA PHE A 80 -9.08 -16.91 3.59
C PHE A 80 -9.55 -17.71 2.37
N CYS A 81 -8.78 -17.66 1.28
CA CYS A 81 -9.15 -18.30 0.03
C CYS A 81 -9.27 -19.82 0.16
N ALA A 82 -8.31 -20.45 0.83
CA ALA A 82 -8.37 -21.87 1.14
C ALA A 82 -9.60 -22.22 1.99
N GLY A 83 -9.95 -21.37 2.98
CA GLY A 83 -11.11 -21.56 3.85
C GLY A 83 -12.45 -21.55 3.13
N ILE A 84 -12.54 -20.88 1.98
CA ILE A 84 -13.77 -20.82 1.15
C ILE A 84 -13.71 -21.71 -0.10
N GLY A 85 -12.68 -22.56 -0.23
CA GLY A 85 -12.50 -23.42 -1.40
C GLY A 85 -12.20 -22.66 -2.70
N GLY A 86 -11.65 -21.44 -2.60
CA GLY A 86 -11.26 -20.63 -3.74
C GLY A 86 -9.86 -20.98 -4.27
N VAL A 87 -9.55 -20.39 -5.42
CA VAL A 87 -8.22 -20.44 -6.05
C VAL A 87 -7.56 -19.08 -5.87
N THR A 88 -6.37 -19.07 -5.29
CA THR A 88 -5.60 -17.85 -5.08
C THR A 88 -4.93 -17.39 -6.35
N GLU A 89 -4.69 -16.08 -6.46
CA GLU A 89 -3.64 -15.54 -7.32
C GLU A 89 -3.87 -15.80 -8.83
N THR A 90 -5.15 -15.86 -9.23
CA THR A 90 -5.60 -16.12 -10.60
C THR A 90 -5.34 -14.93 -11.50
N ARG A 91 -4.76 -15.17 -12.69
CA ARG A 91 -4.43 -14.11 -13.66
C ARG A 91 -5.53 -13.94 -14.71
N HIS A 92 -5.94 -12.69 -14.91
CA HIS A 92 -6.86 -12.30 -15.98
C HIS A 92 -6.22 -11.27 -16.90
N GLN A 93 -6.28 -11.54 -18.20
CA GLN A 93 -5.71 -10.66 -19.23
C GLN A 93 -6.74 -9.60 -19.64
N TYR A 94 -6.27 -8.41 -19.98
CA TYR A 94 -7.06 -7.34 -20.58
C TYR A 94 -6.17 -6.55 -21.57
N PRO A 95 -6.71 -5.71 -22.47
CA PRO A 95 -5.93 -5.13 -23.57
C PRO A 95 -4.68 -4.32 -23.18
N LYS A 96 -4.55 -3.92 -21.91
CA LYS A 96 -3.41 -3.13 -21.40
C LYS A 96 -2.52 -3.90 -20.41
N GLY A 97 -2.73 -5.20 -20.22
CA GLY A 97 -1.89 -6.03 -19.36
C GLY A 97 -2.65 -7.20 -18.73
N TYR A 98 -2.29 -7.53 -17.50
CA TYR A 98 -3.00 -8.53 -16.70
C TYR A 98 -3.18 -8.03 -15.28
N VAL A 99 -4.21 -8.53 -14.62
CA VAL A 99 -4.41 -8.42 -13.18
C VAL A 99 -4.31 -9.79 -12.54
N LYS A 100 -4.10 -9.80 -11.23
CA LYS A 100 -4.02 -10.99 -10.42
C LYS A 100 -5.02 -10.83 -9.28
N VAL A 101 -5.99 -11.73 -9.22
CA VAL A 101 -7.07 -11.71 -8.24
C VAL A 101 -6.58 -12.44 -6.99
N ASP A 102 -6.73 -11.84 -5.82
CA ASP A 102 -6.29 -12.43 -4.55
C ASP A 102 -6.94 -13.80 -4.32
N CYS A 103 -8.26 -13.88 -4.50
CA CYS A 103 -9.00 -15.13 -4.42
C CYS A 103 -10.20 -15.17 -5.37
N GLU A 104 -10.42 -16.30 -6.01
CA GLU A 104 -11.49 -16.50 -6.97
C GLU A 104 -12.23 -17.82 -6.72
N THR A 105 -13.56 -17.76 -6.79
CA THR A 105 -14.46 -18.92 -6.71
C THR A 105 -15.22 -19.08 -8.02
N SER A 106 -16.19 -20.01 -8.10
CA SER A 106 -17.02 -20.16 -9.28
C SER A 106 -17.88 -18.93 -9.57
N ASP A 107 -18.34 -18.21 -8.54
CA ASP A 107 -19.33 -17.14 -8.65
C ASP A 107 -18.83 -15.76 -8.20
N SER A 108 -17.70 -15.69 -7.48
CA SER A 108 -17.22 -14.46 -6.85
C SER A 108 -15.71 -14.25 -7.03
N VAL A 109 -15.30 -12.99 -7.10
CA VAL A 109 -13.90 -12.53 -7.03
C VAL A 109 -13.71 -11.69 -5.77
N TYR A 110 -12.64 -11.97 -5.04
CA TYR A 110 -12.36 -11.35 -3.75
C TYR A 110 -11.05 -10.59 -3.83
N GLU A 111 -11.05 -9.35 -3.32
CA GLU A 111 -9.83 -8.58 -3.06
C GLU A 111 -9.68 -8.38 -1.56
N GLY A 112 -8.54 -8.83 -1.03
CA GLY A 112 -8.21 -8.78 0.37
C GLY A 112 -7.45 -7.51 0.73
N GLY A 113 -7.53 -7.13 2.01
CA GLY A 113 -6.81 -5.96 2.50
C GLY A 113 -6.67 -5.97 4.01
N LEU A 114 -5.54 -5.50 4.52
CA LEU A 114 -5.39 -5.24 5.96
C LEU A 114 -6.17 -3.98 6.37
N ASP A 115 -6.40 -3.81 7.67
CA ASP A 115 -6.99 -2.64 8.33
C ASP A 115 -6.14 -1.34 8.24
N LYS A 116 -5.65 -1.00 7.05
CA LYS A 116 -4.71 0.11 6.79
C LYS A 116 -5.02 0.83 5.48
N ARG A 117 -4.30 1.94 5.23
CA ARG A 117 -4.54 2.85 4.09
C ARG A 117 -4.48 2.17 2.71
N SER A 118 -3.62 1.18 2.52
CA SER A 118 -3.43 0.54 1.21
C SER A 118 -4.69 -0.15 0.71
N SER A 119 -5.55 -0.61 1.61
CA SER A 119 -6.78 -1.34 1.27
C SER A 119 -7.91 -0.44 0.78
N LEU A 120 -7.68 0.87 0.66
CA LEU A 120 -8.61 1.75 -0.04
C LEU A 120 -8.78 1.38 -1.52
N ASP A 121 -7.77 0.76 -2.13
CA ASP A 121 -7.81 0.34 -3.54
C ASP A 121 -8.60 -0.97 -3.75
N SER A 122 -8.85 -1.73 -2.68
CA SER A 122 -9.48 -3.04 -2.77
C SER A 122 -10.88 -3.00 -3.41
N LEU A 123 -11.63 -1.90 -3.22
CA LEU A 123 -12.92 -1.71 -3.90
C LEU A 123 -12.76 -1.54 -5.41
N GLN A 124 -11.80 -0.71 -5.85
CA GLN A 124 -11.57 -0.49 -7.27
C GLN A 124 -11.15 -1.80 -7.94
N GLN A 125 -10.23 -2.53 -7.32
CA GLN A 125 -9.71 -3.80 -7.82
C GLN A 125 -10.81 -4.86 -7.89
N ALA A 126 -11.58 -5.09 -6.82
CA ALA A 126 -12.69 -6.05 -6.81
C ALA A 126 -13.71 -5.75 -7.93
N VAL A 127 -14.12 -4.49 -8.10
CA VAL A 127 -15.05 -4.08 -9.17
C VAL A 127 -14.43 -4.26 -10.56
N PHE A 128 -13.13 -3.99 -10.72
CA PHE A 128 -12.49 -4.22 -12.01
C PHE A 128 -12.39 -5.71 -12.32
N PHE A 129 -12.12 -6.56 -11.32
CA PHE A 129 -12.09 -8.00 -11.50
C PHE A 129 -13.45 -8.55 -11.88
N SER A 130 -14.54 -8.04 -11.32
CA SER A 130 -15.89 -8.44 -11.72
C SER A 130 -16.20 -8.06 -13.16
N VAL A 131 -15.70 -6.91 -13.64
CA VAL A 131 -15.84 -6.52 -15.06
C VAL A 131 -15.14 -7.52 -15.99
N LEU A 132 -13.98 -8.05 -15.60
CA LEU A 132 -13.23 -9.01 -16.42
C LEU A 132 -13.81 -10.43 -16.38
N THR A 133 -14.40 -10.83 -15.24
CA THR A 133 -14.79 -12.22 -14.96
C THR A 133 -16.30 -12.46 -15.05
N GLY A 134 -17.12 -11.41 -14.96
CA GLY A 134 -18.57 -11.51 -14.81
C GLY A 134 -19.03 -12.02 -13.43
N LYS A 135 -18.12 -12.12 -12.45
CA LYS A 135 -18.37 -12.66 -11.11
C LYS A 135 -18.72 -11.57 -10.10
N GLU A 136 -19.35 -11.94 -9.00
CA GLU A 136 -19.69 -11.02 -7.92
C GLU A 136 -18.42 -10.45 -7.25
N PRO A 137 -18.26 -9.11 -7.17
CA PRO A 137 -17.13 -8.49 -6.49
C PRO A 137 -17.32 -8.52 -4.96
N VAL A 138 -16.26 -8.87 -4.25
CA VAL A 138 -16.24 -8.90 -2.78
C VAL A 138 -14.96 -8.24 -2.26
N VAL A 139 -15.10 -7.35 -1.30
CA VAL A 139 -13.96 -6.79 -0.56
C VAL A 139 -13.86 -7.46 0.80
N VAL A 140 -12.68 -7.96 1.15
CA VAL A 140 -12.39 -8.62 2.42
C VAL A 140 -11.38 -7.79 3.20
N ILE A 141 -11.75 -7.34 4.40
CA ILE A 141 -10.84 -6.66 5.31
C ILE A 141 -10.45 -7.57 6.47
N TYR A 142 -9.15 -7.79 6.62
CA TYR A 142 -8.56 -8.54 7.72
C TYR A 142 -8.35 -7.62 8.93
N ASP A 143 -9.18 -7.86 9.95
CA ASP A 143 -9.22 -7.12 11.20
C ASP A 143 -8.10 -7.59 12.15
N THR A 144 -7.04 -6.79 12.31
CA THR A 144 -5.86 -7.18 13.10
C THR A 144 -5.88 -6.66 14.53
N ASP A 145 -6.78 -5.73 14.84
CA ASP A 145 -6.88 -5.07 16.14
C ASP A 145 -8.27 -5.16 16.80
N GLY A 146 -9.26 -5.73 16.10
CA GLY A 146 -10.61 -5.91 16.61
C GLY A 146 -11.49 -4.67 16.47
N LYS A 147 -10.99 -3.56 15.92
CA LYS A 147 -11.71 -2.28 15.86
C LYS A 147 -12.13 -1.93 14.43
N LEU A 148 -13.25 -1.21 14.32
CA LEU A 148 -13.63 -0.61 13.04
C LEU A 148 -12.91 0.73 12.91
N GLY A 149 -11.72 0.70 12.31
CA GLY A 149 -10.92 1.88 12.06
C GLY A 149 -11.49 2.77 10.95
N LYS A 150 -10.79 3.88 10.72
CA LYS A 150 -11.16 4.88 9.71
C LYS A 150 -11.09 4.34 8.28
N TYR A 151 -10.27 3.32 8.00
CA TYR A 151 -10.10 2.80 6.64
C TYR A 151 -11.22 1.80 6.33
N GLU A 152 -11.45 0.88 7.25
CA GLU A 152 -12.49 -0.13 7.20
C GLU A 152 -13.87 0.51 7.12
N TYR A 153 -14.12 1.55 7.92
CA TYR A 153 -15.37 2.31 7.84
C TYR A 153 -15.58 2.95 6.45
N ARG A 154 -14.54 3.55 5.87
CA ARG A 154 -14.61 4.18 4.54
C ARG A 154 -14.86 3.14 3.44
N ILE A 155 -14.16 2.01 3.49
CA ILE A 155 -14.30 0.94 2.51
C ILE A 155 -15.69 0.34 2.61
N MET A 156 -16.17 0.03 3.82
CA MET A 156 -17.51 -0.47 4.07
C MET A 156 -18.59 0.46 3.48
N LYS A 157 -18.51 1.77 3.77
CA LYS A 157 -19.48 2.74 3.24
C LYS A 157 -19.41 2.92 1.73
N ALA A 158 -18.22 2.84 1.15
CA ALA A 158 -18.06 2.85 -0.30
C ALA A 158 -18.67 1.60 -0.95
N CYS A 159 -18.40 0.41 -0.40
CA CYS A 159 -18.98 -0.86 -0.85
C CYS A 159 -20.50 -0.84 -0.78
N GLU A 160 -21.07 -0.42 0.36
CA GLU A 160 -22.53 -0.26 0.56
C GLU A 160 -23.14 0.64 -0.51
N LYS A 161 -22.49 1.78 -0.83
CA LYS A 161 -22.99 2.74 -1.81
C LYS A 161 -23.05 2.17 -3.24
N VAL A 162 -22.14 1.27 -3.60
CA VAL A 162 -22.07 0.70 -4.96
C VAL A 162 -22.62 -0.73 -5.05
N GLY A 163 -23.13 -1.29 -3.96
CA GLY A 163 -23.69 -2.65 -3.93
C GLY A 163 -22.64 -3.76 -3.96
N VAL A 164 -21.39 -3.48 -3.54
CA VAL A 164 -20.33 -4.49 -3.44
C VAL A 164 -20.38 -5.15 -2.06
N ARG A 165 -20.23 -6.47 -2.01
CA ARG A 165 -20.25 -7.21 -0.73
C ARG A 165 -18.98 -6.89 0.07
N PHE A 166 -19.14 -6.50 1.33
CA PHE A 166 -18.05 -6.21 2.26
C PHE A 166 -18.00 -7.27 3.37
N LEU A 167 -16.83 -7.89 3.56
CA LEU A 167 -16.56 -8.84 4.62
C LEU A 167 -15.47 -8.31 5.54
N ARG A 168 -15.67 -8.41 6.85
CA ARG A 168 -14.65 -8.14 7.86
C ARG A 168 -14.35 -9.43 8.59
N VAL A 169 -13.13 -9.94 8.44
CA VAL A 169 -12.71 -11.25 8.95
C VAL A 169 -11.65 -11.05 10.03
N ARG A 170 -11.82 -11.75 11.15
CA ARG A 170 -10.90 -11.73 12.28
C ARG A 170 -10.16 -13.06 12.39
N TYR A 171 -8.85 -12.98 12.61
CA TYR A 171 -7.94 -14.11 12.84
C TYR A 171 -7.41 -14.10 14.28
#